data_AF-A0A3S1CP97-F1
#
_entry.id   AF-A0A3S1CP97-F1
#
_cell.length_a   1.000
_cell.length_b   1.000
_cell.length_c   1.000
_cell.angle_alpha   90.00
_cell.angle_beta   90.00
_cell.angle_gamma   90.00
#
_symmetry.space_group_name_H-M   'P 1'
#
loop_
_entity.id
_entity.type
_entity.pdbx_description
1 polymer ?
#
loop_
_entity_poly.entity_id
_entity_poly.type
_entity_poly.pdbx_seq_one_letter_code
_entity_poly.pdbx_strand_id
1 'polypeptide(L)'
;AHAMLVAGDNALVAIRMGPHTVNAGRVYFAAGSFEPIDFRDGLVDVDFNMIREVREETGLDLSGAERGKRYHAMSTSSGTVIFRRYHAAAPADEIARRISAFVATETEPEIEGPVIIRHAADLPDGLSPHMKPLIEWHFANGN
;
A
#
# COMPACT_ATOMS: atom_id res chain seq x y z
N ALA A 1 8.58 2.65 0.87
CA ALA A 1 8.27 1.57 1.84
C ALA A 1 6.77 1.26 1.82
N HIS A 2 6.27 0.09 2.25
CA HIS A 2 4.86 -0.30 1.99
C HIS A 2 3.89 0.08 3.11
N ALA A 3 2.91 0.93 2.79
CA ALA A 3 1.75 1.18 3.64
C ALA A 3 0.71 0.06 3.47
N MET A 4 0.66 -0.89 4.40
CA MET A 4 -0.36 -1.94 4.38
C MET A 4 -1.70 -1.35 4.82
N LEU A 5 -2.51 -0.91 3.86
CA LEU A 5 -3.83 -0.34 4.13
C LEU A 5 -4.84 -1.45 4.46
N VAL A 6 -5.30 -1.45 5.71
CA VAL A 6 -6.30 -2.36 6.24
C VAL A 6 -7.62 -1.61 6.36
N ALA A 7 -8.65 -2.07 5.65
CA ALA A 7 -9.98 -1.51 5.70
C ALA A 7 -10.74 -1.92 6.97
N GLY A 8 -11.88 -1.25 7.24
CA GLY A 8 -12.71 -1.52 8.41
C GLY A 8 -13.34 -2.91 8.42
N ASP A 9 -13.49 -3.54 7.26
CA ASP A 9 -13.91 -4.95 7.06
C ASP A 9 -12.71 -5.92 7.02
N ASN A 10 -11.54 -5.48 7.50
CA ASN A 10 -10.27 -6.21 7.59
C ASN A 10 -9.68 -6.70 6.25
N ALA A 11 -10.26 -6.27 5.11
CA ALA A 11 -9.66 -6.50 3.81
C ALA A 11 -8.42 -5.59 3.62
N LEU A 12 -7.51 -6.05 2.79
CA LEU A 12 -6.34 -5.28 2.38
C LEU A 12 -6.67 -4.51 1.09
N VAL A 13 -6.21 -3.27 0.98
CA VAL A 13 -6.35 -2.46 -0.23
C VAL A 13 -4.97 -2.18 -0.81
N ALA A 14 -4.68 -2.78 -1.96
CA ALA A 14 -3.48 -2.56 -2.75
C ALA A 14 -3.80 -1.70 -3.99
N ILE A 15 -2.80 -1.42 -4.82
CA ILE A 15 -2.94 -0.75 -6.10
C ILE A 15 -2.40 -1.64 -7.24
N ARG A 16 -2.91 -1.42 -8.45
CA ARG A 16 -2.37 -1.99 -9.69
C ARG A 16 -1.66 -0.89 -10.45
N MET A 17 -0.41 -1.13 -10.82
CA MET A 17 0.39 -0.15 -11.56
C MET A 17 -0.10 0.02 -13.00
N GLY A 18 -0.10 1.27 -13.47
CA GLY A 18 -0.51 1.64 -14.82
C GLY A 18 0.42 1.07 -15.89
N PRO A 19 -0.07 0.88 -17.13
CA PRO A 19 0.65 0.20 -18.20
C PRO A 19 1.90 0.94 -18.71
N HIS A 20 2.03 2.24 -18.43
CA HIS A 20 3.17 3.07 -18.84
C HIS A 20 4.31 3.09 -17.79
N THR A 21 4.14 2.41 -16.66
CA THR A 21 5.12 2.38 -15.58
C THR A 21 6.12 1.23 -15.74
N VAL A 22 7.26 1.32 -15.05
CA VAL A 22 8.27 0.23 -15.02
C VAL A 22 7.68 -1.08 -14.47
N ASN A 23 6.70 -0.99 -13.58
CA ASN A 23 6.05 -2.12 -12.94
C ASN A 23 4.66 -2.41 -13.52
N ALA A 24 4.42 -2.10 -14.80
CA ALA A 24 3.14 -2.24 -15.47
C ALA A 24 2.36 -3.52 -15.08
N GLY A 25 1.11 -3.33 -14.64
CA GLY A 25 0.19 -4.40 -14.26
C GLY A 25 0.50 -5.09 -12.94
N ARG A 26 1.62 -4.77 -12.26
CA ARG A 26 1.96 -5.33 -10.96
C ARG A 26 1.00 -4.82 -9.88
N VAL A 27 0.71 -5.70 -8.91
CA VAL A 27 -0.14 -5.39 -7.76
C VAL A 27 0.68 -5.42 -6.49
N TYR A 28 0.70 -4.31 -5.76
CA TYR A 28 1.32 -4.15 -4.45
C TYR A 28 0.70 -2.98 -3.68
N PHE A 29 1.00 -2.82 -2.39
CA PHE A 29 0.53 -1.65 -1.64
C PHE A 29 1.17 -0.37 -2.17
N ALA A 30 0.41 0.74 -2.21
CA ALA A 30 0.94 2.05 -2.58
C ALA A 30 2.24 2.36 -1.83
N ALA A 31 3.29 2.64 -2.58
CA ALA A 31 4.65 2.69 -2.08
C ALA A 31 5.60 3.25 -3.15
N GLY A 32 6.44 4.20 -2.74
CA GLY A 32 7.54 4.70 -3.56
C GLY A 32 8.90 4.62 -2.89
N SER A 33 9.87 5.22 -3.58
CA SER A 33 11.26 5.31 -3.15
C SER A 33 11.42 6.34 -2.04
N PHE A 34 12.47 6.21 -1.23
CA PHE A 34 12.82 7.30 -0.32
C PHE A 34 13.44 8.46 -1.09
N GLU A 35 12.93 9.65 -0.83
CA GLU A 35 13.43 10.91 -1.38
C GLU A 35 14.17 11.72 -0.32
N PRO A 36 14.99 12.73 -0.70
CA PRO A 36 15.67 13.58 0.28
C PRO A 36 14.74 14.21 1.34
N ILE A 37 13.47 14.48 0.98
CA ILE A 37 12.47 15.03 1.91
C ILE A 37 12.05 14.03 3.01
N ASP A 38 12.27 12.73 2.79
CA ASP A 38 11.97 11.69 3.76
C ASP A 38 13.05 11.58 4.85
N PHE A 39 14.10 12.40 4.81
CA PHE A 39 15.18 12.39 5.78
C PHE A 39 15.20 13.66 6.64
N ARG A 40 15.31 13.47 7.96
CA ARG A 40 15.51 14.55 8.94
C ARG A 40 16.74 14.23 9.77
N ASP A 41 17.73 15.13 9.75
CA ASP A 41 19.01 14.96 10.45
C ASP A 41 19.71 13.62 10.14
N GLY A 42 19.61 13.16 8.88
CA GLY A 42 20.22 11.91 8.41
C GLY A 42 19.44 10.64 8.77
N LEU A 43 18.28 10.75 9.41
CA LEU A 43 17.39 9.63 9.74
C LEU A 43 16.17 9.63 8.83
N VAL A 44 15.80 8.45 8.34
CA VAL A 44 14.61 8.27 7.50
C VAL A 44 13.33 8.30 8.34
N ASP A 45 12.36 9.11 7.91
CA ASP A 45 10.99 9.12 8.40
C ASP A 45 10.13 8.21 7.51
N VAL A 46 10.09 6.93 7.88
CA VAL A 46 9.35 5.90 7.12
C VAL A 46 7.83 6.14 7.15
N ASP A 47 7.29 6.73 8.23
CA ASP A 47 5.85 7.05 8.33
C ASP A 47 5.50 8.13 7.31
N PHE A 48 6.32 9.18 7.26
CA PHE A 48 6.14 10.29 6.33
C PHE A 48 6.21 9.82 4.88
N ASN A 49 7.21 9.01 4.50
CA ASN A 49 7.28 8.41 3.16
C ASN A 49 6.01 7.62 2.85
N MET A 50 5.61 6.67 3.70
CA MET A 50 4.42 5.84 3.47
C MET A 50 3.14 6.66 3.30
N ILE A 51 2.93 7.70 4.12
CA ILE A 51 1.75 8.55 4.05
C ILE A 51 1.77 9.43 2.79
N ARG A 52 2.94 9.97 2.41
CA ARG A 52 3.11 10.79 1.21
C ARG A 52 2.80 9.98 -0.05
N GLU A 53 3.42 8.81 -0.20
CA GLU A 53 3.25 7.94 -1.37
C GLU A 53 1.79 7.49 -1.53
N VAL A 54 1.12 7.10 -0.44
CA VAL A 54 -0.31 6.77 -0.47
C VAL A 54 -1.15 7.98 -0.92
N ARG A 55 -0.83 9.18 -0.43
CA ARG A 55 -1.56 10.39 -0.79
C ARG A 55 -1.39 10.72 -2.28
N GLU A 56 -0.16 10.63 -2.79
CA GLU A 56 0.19 10.94 -4.18
C GLU A 56 -0.45 9.96 -5.16
N GLU A 57 -0.38 8.65 -4.90
CA GLU A 57 -0.88 7.63 -5.82
C GLU A 57 -2.40 7.42 -5.73
N THR A 58 -3.01 7.69 -4.56
CA THR A 58 -4.40 7.27 -4.29
C THR A 58 -5.35 8.37 -3.82
N GLY A 59 -4.82 9.55 -3.52
CA GLY A 59 -5.59 10.67 -2.96
C GLY A 59 -6.06 10.45 -1.51
N LEU A 60 -5.65 9.36 -0.86
CA LEU A 60 -6.02 9.06 0.52
C LEU A 60 -5.07 9.72 1.52
N ASP A 61 -5.62 10.34 2.56
CA ASP A 61 -4.82 10.84 3.68
C ASP A 61 -4.82 9.84 4.84
N LEU A 62 -3.65 9.28 5.13
CA LEU A 62 -3.43 8.36 6.25
C LEU A 62 -2.87 9.05 7.51
N SER A 63 -2.72 10.39 7.50
CA SER A 63 -2.16 11.14 8.64
C SER A 63 -2.88 10.85 9.97
N GLY A 64 -4.20 10.71 9.92
CA GLY A 64 -5.06 10.39 11.07
C GLY A 64 -5.37 8.90 11.27
N ALA A 65 -4.85 8.00 10.44
CA ALA A 65 -5.15 6.56 10.55
C ALA A 65 -4.53 5.95 11.81
N GLU A 66 -5.22 4.97 12.42
CA GLU A 66 -4.59 4.13 13.44
C GLU A 66 -3.48 3.31 12.78
N ARG A 67 -2.33 3.21 13.46
CA ARG A 67 -1.13 2.56 12.91
C ARG A 67 -0.72 1.38 13.76
N GLY A 68 -0.22 0.32 13.12
CA GLY A 68 0.47 -0.75 13.83
C GLY A 68 1.61 -0.18 14.69
N LYS A 69 1.81 -0.70 15.90
CA LYS A 69 2.84 -0.16 16.83
C LYS A 69 4.28 -0.32 16.33
N ARG A 70 4.52 -1.30 15.45
CA ARG A 70 5.84 -1.67 14.96
C ARG A 70 5.90 -1.53 13.45
N TYR A 71 7.07 -1.17 12.96
CA TYR A 71 7.47 -1.50 11.60
C TYR A 71 7.87 -2.96 11.55
N HIS A 72 7.55 -3.60 10.43
CA HIS A 72 7.97 -4.95 10.13
C HIS A 72 8.92 -4.92 8.94
N ALA A 73 9.88 -5.83 8.94
CA ALA A 73 10.79 -6.04 7.81
C ALA A 73 10.75 -7.51 7.42
N MET A 74 10.69 -7.76 6.12
CA MET A 74 10.81 -9.09 5.54
C MET A 74 11.94 -9.07 4.52
N SER A 75 12.95 -9.90 4.74
CA SER A 75 14.06 -10.08 3.81
C SER A 75 13.89 -11.36 3.01
N THR A 76 14.10 -11.26 1.71
CA THR A 76 14.05 -12.34 0.72
C THR A 76 15.34 -12.30 -0.11
N SER A 77 15.57 -13.32 -0.94
CA SER A 77 16.70 -13.30 -1.87
C SER A 77 16.65 -12.15 -2.88
N SER A 78 15.45 -11.61 -3.16
CA SER A 78 15.25 -10.50 -4.10
C SER A 78 15.26 -9.12 -3.45
N GLY A 79 15.39 -9.02 -2.13
CA GLY A 79 15.44 -7.75 -1.41
C GLY A 79 14.71 -7.75 -0.07
N THR A 80 14.66 -6.57 0.56
CA THR A 80 14.00 -6.36 1.85
C THR A 80 12.83 -5.40 1.72
N VAL A 81 11.69 -5.77 2.29
CA VAL A 81 10.48 -4.96 2.35
C VAL A 81 10.26 -4.48 3.78
N ILE A 82 10.15 -3.16 3.95
CA ILE A 82 9.68 -2.55 5.19
C ILE A 82 8.20 -2.23 5.01
N PHE A 83 7.37 -2.60 5.98
CA PHE A 83 5.93 -2.35 5.95
C PHE A 83 5.35 -2.05 7.33
N ARG A 84 4.20 -1.37 7.35
CA ARG A 84 3.42 -1.05 8.55
C ARG A 84 1.94 -1.04 8.20
N ARG A 85 1.09 -1.53 9.11
CA ARG A 85 -0.37 -1.45 8.96
C ARG A 85 -0.87 -0.03 9.22
N TYR A 86 -1.77 0.43 8.37
CA TYR A 86 -2.59 1.63 8.55
C TYR A 86 -4.05 1.21 8.47
N HIS A 87 -4.82 1.50 9.50
CA HIS A 87 -6.21 1.10 9.62
C HIS A 87 -7.12 2.25 9.23
N ALA A 88 -7.95 2.01 8.21
CA ALA A 88 -9.04 2.88 7.82
C ALA A 88 -10.35 2.38 8.45
N ALA A 89 -11.20 3.30 8.89
CA ALA A 89 -12.52 2.95 9.41
C ALA A 89 -13.52 2.53 8.31
N ALA A 90 -13.31 3.00 7.07
CA ALA A 90 -14.18 2.73 5.94
C ALA A 90 -14.01 1.28 5.43
N PRO A 91 -15.08 0.64 4.92
CA PRO A 91 -14.99 -0.67 4.27
C PRO A 91 -14.19 -0.58 2.95
N ALA A 92 -13.61 -1.70 2.53
CA ALA A 92 -12.71 -1.73 1.39
C ALA A 92 -13.31 -1.21 0.08
N ASP A 93 -14.61 -1.47 -0.16
CA ASP A 93 -15.28 -1.00 -1.39
C ASP A 93 -15.41 0.53 -1.42
N GLU A 94 -15.58 1.18 -0.25
CA GLU A 94 -15.61 2.64 -0.17
C GLU A 94 -14.22 3.22 -0.41
N ILE A 95 -13.18 2.61 0.18
CA ILE A 95 -11.79 3.00 -0.07
C ILE A 95 -11.47 2.87 -1.56
N ALA A 96 -11.76 1.72 -2.17
CA ALA A 96 -11.56 1.49 -3.59
C ALA A 96 -12.29 2.53 -4.45
N ARG A 97 -13.56 2.83 -4.16
CA ARG A 97 -14.30 3.88 -4.87
C ARG A 97 -13.62 5.24 -4.78
N ARG A 98 -13.05 5.61 -3.64
CA ARG A 98 -12.30 6.87 -3.46
C ARG A 98 -11.02 6.89 -4.29
N ILE A 99 -10.26 5.79 -4.29
CA ILE A 99 -9.05 5.65 -5.11
C ILE A 99 -9.40 5.77 -6.58
N SER A 100 -10.41 5.03 -7.07
CA SER A 100 -10.86 5.11 -8.46
C SER A 100 -11.33 6.51 -8.85
N ALA A 101 -12.00 7.23 -7.94
CA ALA A 101 -12.42 8.61 -8.19
C ALA A 101 -11.22 9.56 -8.31
N PHE A 102 -10.18 9.38 -7.49
CA PHE A 102 -8.93 10.15 -7.59
C PHE A 102 -8.18 9.84 -8.89
N VAL A 103 -8.00 8.56 -9.23
CA VAL A 103 -7.34 8.15 -10.48
C VAL A 103 -8.04 8.75 -11.70
N ALA A 104 -9.37 8.85 -11.69
CA ALA A 104 -10.13 9.44 -12.79
C ALA A 104 -9.94 10.97 -12.94
N THR A 105 -9.39 11.67 -11.95
CA THR A 105 -9.07 13.10 -12.06
C THR A 105 -7.66 13.37 -12.58
N GLU A 106 -6.79 12.36 -12.58
CA GLU A 106 -5.41 12.48 -13.03
C GLU A 106 -5.31 12.36 -14.56
N THR A 107 -4.40 13.13 -15.16
CA THR A 107 -4.18 13.10 -16.62
C THR A 107 -3.35 11.90 -17.06
N GLU A 108 -2.36 11.52 -16.24
CA GLU A 108 -1.47 10.38 -16.46
C GLU A 108 -1.26 9.67 -15.11
N PRO A 109 -2.28 8.95 -14.59
CA PRO A 109 -2.19 8.33 -13.27
C PRO A 109 -1.17 7.19 -13.25
N GLU A 110 -0.27 7.19 -12.27
CA GLU A 110 0.72 6.13 -12.10
C GLU A 110 0.09 4.74 -11.86
N ILE A 111 -1.10 4.71 -11.25
CA ILE A 111 -1.84 3.48 -10.99
C ILE A 111 -3.07 3.34 -11.90
N GLU A 112 -3.39 2.11 -12.28
CA GLU A 112 -4.64 1.77 -12.97
C GLU A 112 -5.84 1.86 -12.01
N GLY A 113 -5.63 1.51 -10.74
CA GLY A 113 -6.67 1.58 -9.72
C GLY A 113 -6.44 0.67 -8.52
N PRO A 114 -7.43 0.59 -7.61
CA PRO A 114 -7.35 -0.21 -6.40
C PRO A 114 -7.52 -1.71 -6.68
N VAL A 115 -6.93 -2.54 -5.82
CA VAL A 115 -7.15 -3.98 -5.77
C VAL A 115 -7.48 -4.39 -4.34
N ILE A 116 -8.67 -4.94 -4.12
CA ILE A 116 -9.12 -5.42 -2.82
C ILE A 116 -8.70 -6.89 -2.66
N ILE A 117 -8.16 -7.23 -1.50
CA ILE A 117 -7.73 -8.58 -1.13
C ILE A 117 -8.43 -8.96 0.17
N ARG A 118 -9.36 -9.92 0.11
CA ARG A 118 -10.29 -10.22 1.23
C ARG A 118 -9.83 -11.34 2.14
N HIS A 119 -8.94 -12.22 1.69
CA HIS A 119 -8.39 -13.31 2.50
C HIS A 119 -7.04 -13.81 1.96
N ALA A 120 -6.36 -14.67 2.72
CA ALA A 120 -5.00 -15.15 2.37
C ALA A 120 -4.91 -15.85 1.00
N ALA A 121 -5.98 -16.50 0.56
CA ALA A 121 -6.05 -17.18 -0.74
C ALA A 121 -6.53 -16.27 -1.90
N ASP A 122 -6.83 -14.99 -1.63
CA ASP A 122 -7.28 -14.03 -2.63
C ASP A 122 -6.04 -13.40 -3.27
N LEU A 123 -5.52 -14.06 -4.32
CA LEU A 123 -4.26 -13.71 -4.94
C LEU A 123 -4.53 -13.17 -6.36
N PRO A 124 -4.66 -11.84 -6.53
CA PRO A 124 -5.02 -11.23 -7.80
C PRO A 124 -3.91 -11.40 -8.85
N ASP A 125 -4.29 -11.41 -10.12
CA ASP A 125 -3.33 -11.43 -11.23
C ASP A 125 -2.38 -10.24 -11.14
N GLY A 126 -1.09 -10.48 -11.42
CA GLY A 126 -0.04 -9.47 -11.34
C GLY A 126 0.53 -9.21 -9.95
N LEU A 127 0.08 -9.94 -8.91
CA LEU A 127 0.60 -9.80 -7.55
C LEU A 127 2.14 -9.89 -7.50
N SER A 128 2.78 -8.86 -6.94
CA SER A 128 4.22 -8.84 -6.77
C SER A 128 4.67 -9.96 -5.81
N PRO A 129 5.82 -10.63 -6.05
CA PRO A 129 6.23 -11.80 -5.27
C PRO A 129 6.30 -11.57 -3.75
N HIS A 130 6.68 -10.37 -3.31
CA HIS A 130 6.75 -10.03 -1.89
C HIS A 130 5.39 -9.82 -1.22
N MET A 131 4.31 -9.64 -1.98
CA MET A 131 2.99 -9.37 -1.41
C MET A 131 2.36 -10.60 -0.78
N LYS A 132 2.53 -11.80 -1.37
CA LYS A 132 1.96 -13.04 -0.85
C LYS A 132 2.30 -13.28 0.65
N PRO A 133 3.58 -13.28 1.07
CA PRO A 133 3.89 -13.47 2.48
C PRO A 133 3.39 -12.32 3.39
N LEU A 134 3.27 -11.09 2.88
CA LEU A 134 2.67 -9.97 3.63
C LEU A 134 1.16 -10.19 3.87
N ILE A 135 0.45 -10.66 2.85
CA ILE A 135 -0.98 -10.99 2.89
C ILE A 135 -1.23 -12.15 3.85
N GLU A 136 -0.48 -13.24 3.70
CA GLU A 136 -0.56 -14.40 4.60
C GLU A 136 -0.26 -13.99 6.05
N TRP A 137 0.77 -13.16 6.26
CA TRP A 137 1.10 -12.64 7.58
C TRP A 137 -0.04 -11.82 8.18
N HIS A 138 -0.67 -10.92 7.42
CA HIS A 138 -1.80 -10.12 7.90
C HIS A 138 -2.95 -11.01 8.35
N PHE A 139 -3.40 -11.94 7.50
CA PHE A 139 -4.55 -12.79 7.81
C PHE A 139 -4.26 -13.85 8.87
N ALA A 140 -2.99 -14.25 9.07
CA ALA A 140 -2.58 -15.12 10.18
C ALA A 140 -2.41 -14.37 11.52
N ASN A 141 -2.27 -13.04 11.49
CA ASN A 141 -2.00 -12.20 12.66
C ASN A 141 -3.01 -11.05 12.79
N GLY A 142 -4.23 -11.28 12.28
CA GLY A 142 -5.37 -10.40 12.50
C GLY A 142 -5.75 -10.47 13.97
N ASN A 143 -5.69 -9.32 14.65
CA ASN A 143 -6.25 -9.17 16.00
C ASN A 143 -7.76 -9.44 15.97
#